data_AF-A0A6P1ZB34-F1
#
_entry.id   AF-A0A6P1ZB34-F1
#
_cell.length_a   1.000
_cell.length_b   1.000
_cell.length_c   1.000
_cell.angle_alpha   90.00
_cell.angle_beta   90.00
_cell.angle_gamma   90.00
#
_symmetry.space_group_name_H-M   'P 1'
#
loop_
_entity.id
_entity.type
_entity.pdbx_description
1 polymer ?
#
loop_
_entity_poly.entity_id
_entity_poly.type
_entity_poly.pdbx_seq_one_letter_code
_entity_poly.pdbx_strand_id
1 'polypeptide(L)'
;MALATYALPAPDKGTARVLLSISATGPGIEDASFETLFDSFTQAHARFTRSHQGAGPGLAILKQLVTPMGGTTAVESEPGKGTTLHIGMTFSVVEEDALDRGTASQPIMNPGREGLRVLLVDDYMISQFSIEVILKKRGHSVATAINGKS
;
A
#
# COMPACT_ATOMS: atom_id res chain seq x y z
N MET A 1 6.33 16.46 -9.23
CA MET A 1 5.98 15.92 -7.91
C MET A 1 7.18 16.07 -6.99
N ALA A 2 7.01 16.55 -5.77
CA ALA A 2 8.07 16.75 -4.79
C ALA A 2 7.70 16.07 -3.46
N LEU A 3 8.68 15.50 -2.77
CA LEU A 3 8.55 14.91 -1.45
C LEU A 3 9.47 15.67 -0.49
N ALA A 4 8.92 16.11 0.63
CA ALA A 4 9.65 16.73 1.73
C ALA A 4 9.34 16.01 3.05
N THR A 5 10.33 15.95 3.93
CA THR A 5 10.21 15.32 5.24
C THR A 5 10.62 16.31 6.32
N TYR A 6 9.82 16.38 7.38
CA TYR A 6 10.05 17.29 8.50
C TYR A 6 9.99 16.52 9.81
N ALA A 7 10.96 16.75 10.68
CA ALA A 7 10.86 16.34 12.07
C ALA A 7 9.91 17.29 12.79
N LEU A 8 8.91 16.74 13.48
CA LEU A 8 8.00 17.49 14.34
C LEU A 8 8.38 17.27 15.80
N PRO A 9 7.95 18.18 16.70
CA PRO A 9 8.06 17.94 18.14
C PRO A 9 7.42 16.58 18.50
N ALA A 10 8.22 15.71 19.11
CA ALA A 10 7.77 14.42 19.58
C ALA A 10 6.86 14.61 20.81
N PRO A 11 5.74 13.89 20.90
CA PRO A 11 4.84 14.00 22.05
C PRO A 11 5.48 13.43 23.33
N ASP A 12 6.30 12.38 23.20
CA ASP A 12 6.85 11.64 24.33
C ASP A 12 8.36 11.36 24.15
N LYS A 13 9.07 11.14 25.26
CA LYS A 13 10.47 10.69 25.23
C LYS A 13 10.57 9.30 24.57
N GLY A 14 11.61 9.08 23.77
CA GLY A 14 11.79 7.82 23.03
C GLY A 14 10.87 7.67 21.83
N THR A 15 10.23 8.76 21.37
CA THR A 15 9.44 8.78 20.14
C THR A 15 9.97 9.82 19.16
N ALA A 16 9.74 9.58 17.87
CA ALA A 16 10.04 10.50 16.79
C ALA A 16 8.77 10.77 15.98
N ARG A 17 8.40 12.04 15.82
CA ARG A 17 7.26 12.44 15.00
C ARG A 17 7.75 12.97 13.66
N VAL A 18 7.24 12.42 12.57
CA VAL A 18 7.64 12.76 11.20
C VAL A 18 6.43 13.24 10.42
N LEU A 19 6.61 14.31 9.66
CA LEU A 19 5.67 14.81 8.66
C LEU A 19 6.24 14.58 7.27
N LEU A 20 5.54 13.79 6.46
CA LEU A 20 5.79 13.63 5.04
C LEU A 20 4.87 14.58 4.28
N SER A 21 5.41 15.37 3.37
CA SER A 21 4.65 16.29 2.51
C SER A 21 4.91 15.97 1.04
N ILE A 22 3.87 15.63 0.29
CA ILE A 22 3.94 15.18 -1.10
C ILE A 22 3.17 16.17 -1.95
N SER A 23 3.87 16.97 -2.75
CA SER A 23 3.28 18.00 -3.61
C SER A 23 3.24 17.53 -5.07
N ALA A 24 2.07 17.61 -5.68
CA ALA A 24 1.85 17.33 -7.09
C ALA A 24 1.28 18.57 -7.79
N THR A 25 1.86 18.92 -8.93
CA THR A 25 1.31 19.93 -9.84
C THR A 25 0.17 19.29 -10.63
N GLY A 26 -0.96 19.96 -10.77
CA GLY A 26 -2.13 19.41 -11.44
C GLY A 26 -3.32 20.38 -11.39
N PRO A 27 -4.50 19.94 -11.83
CA PRO A 27 -5.70 20.78 -11.84
C PRO A 27 -6.20 21.17 -10.45
N GLY A 28 -5.62 20.62 -9.38
CA GLY A 28 -6.08 20.80 -8.01
C GLY A 28 -7.39 20.04 -7.75
N ILE A 29 -7.92 20.22 -6.55
CA ILE A 29 -9.18 19.63 -6.09
C ILE A 29 -10.15 20.79 -5.82
N GLU A 30 -11.38 20.67 -6.34
CA GLU A 30 -12.46 21.61 -6.02
C GLU A 30 -12.97 21.38 -4.60
N ASP A 31 -13.36 22.45 -3.90
CA ASP A 31 -13.82 22.41 -2.50
C ASP A 31 -14.91 21.36 -2.25
N ALA A 32 -15.84 21.20 -3.20
CA ALA A 32 -16.94 20.22 -3.10
C ALA A 32 -16.48 18.75 -3.12
N SER A 33 -15.23 18.47 -3.52
CA SER A 33 -14.67 17.12 -3.62
C SER A 33 -13.90 16.67 -2.38
N PHE A 34 -13.66 17.58 -1.41
CA PHE A 34 -12.89 17.25 -0.21
C PHE A 34 -13.62 16.28 0.74
N GLU A 35 -14.95 16.36 0.84
CA GLU A 35 -15.73 15.50 1.75
C GLU A 35 -15.65 14.02 1.36
N THR A 36 -15.55 13.73 0.05
CA THR A 36 -15.51 12.36 -0.49
C THR A 36 -14.11 11.90 -0.88
N LEU A 37 -13.09 12.72 -0.64
CA LEU A 37 -11.72 12.51 -1.11
C LEU A 37 -11.09 11.21 -0.57
N PHE A 38 -11.50 10.80 0.62
CA PHE A 38 -10.99 9.61 1.29
C PHE A 38 -11.99 8.45 1.29
N ASP A 39 -13.12 8.60 0.60
CA ASP A 39 -14.10 7.54 0.51
C ASP A 39 -13.57 6.39 -0.34
N SER A 40 -13.93 5.18 0.08
CA SER A 40 -13.53 3.98 -0.65
C SER A 40 -14.19 4.00 -2.02
N PHE A 41 -13.38 3.80 -3.06
CA PHE A 41 -13.89 3.73 -4.43
C PHE A 41 -14.75 2.47 -4.59
N THR A 42 -16.07 2.61 -4.54
CA THR A 42 -17.00 1.54 -4.92
C THR A 42 -17.03 1.46 -6.44
N GLN A 43 -16.18 0.60 -6.99
CA GLN A 43 -16.22 0.26 -8.41
C GLN A 43 -17.44 -0.64 -8.64
N ALA A 44 -18.62 -0.02 -8.78
CA ALA A 44 -19.83 -0.73 -9.16
C ALA A 44 -19.60 -1.35 -10.54
N HIS A 45 -19.62 -2.68 -10.61
CA HIS A 45 -19.69 -3.43 -11.86
C HIS A 45 -20.98 -3.05 -12.59
N ALA A 46 -20.94 -2.01 -13.43
CA ALA A 46 -21.98 -1.75 -14.39
C ALA A 46 -21.45 -0.88 -15.54
N ARG A 47 -21.62 -1.40 -16.74
CA ARG A 47 -21.60 -0.70 -18.02
C ARG A 47 -22.20 0.72 -17.88
N PHE A 48 -21.50 1.69 -18.46
CA PHE A 48 -21.91 3.07 -18.78
C PHE A 48 -21.76 4.17 -17.71
N THR A 49 -21.23 5.30 -18.22
CA THR A 49 -21.22 6.70 -17.74
C THR A 49 -20.21 7.12 -16.66
N ARG A 50 -19.22 7.89 -17.15
CA ARG A 50 -18.49 8.96 -16.44
C ARG A 50 -19.36 9.64 -15.38
N SER A 51 -18.92 9.67 -14.12
CA SER A 51 -19.23 10.76 -13.16
C SER A 51 -18.69 10.53 -11.73
N HIS A 52 -17.62 9.76 -11.51
CA HIS A 52 -17.03 9.65 -10.16
C HIS A 52 -15.56 10.06 -10.19
N GLN A 53 -15.32 11.38 -10.15
CA GLN A 53 -14.01 11.96 -9.82
C GLN A 53 -13.82 11.96 -8.30
N GLY A 54 -13.85 10.78 -7.69
CA GLY A 54 -13.20 10.63 -6.38
C GLY A 54 -11.69 10.66 -6.60
N ALA A 55 -10.92 11.13 -5.63
CA ALA A 55 -9.50 10.86 -5.63
C ALA A 55 -9.36 9.34 -5.74
N GLY A 56 -8.61 8.85 -6.74
CA GLY A 56 -8.55 7.42 -7.04
C GLY A 56 -8.25 6.53 -5.82
N PRO A 57 -8.35 5.20 -5.94
CA PRO A 57 -8.26 4.26 -4.82
C PRO A 57 -7.06 4.44 -3.86
N GLY A 58 -5.99 5.12 -4.31
CA GLY A 58 -4.81 5.46 -3.53
C GLY A 58 -5.08 6.24 -2.22
N LEU A 59 -5.99 7.22 -2.18
CA LEU A 59 -6.20 7.98 -0.92
C LEU A 59 -7.01 7.21 0.12
N ALA A 60 -7.95 6.37 -0.31
CA ALA A 60 -8.66 5.46 0.58
C ALA A 60 -7.69 4.42 1.20
N ILE A 61 -6.82 3.83 0.37
CA ILE A 61 -5.77 2.91 0.84
C ILE A 61 -4.82 3.61 1.81
N LEU A 62 -4.43 4.86 1.50
CA LEU A 62 -3.54 5.63 2.36
C LEU A 62 -4.17 5.85 3.75
N LYS A 63 -5.46 6.21 3.81
CA LYS A 63 -6.18 6.34 5.09
C LYS A 63 -6.24 5.00 5.83
N GLN A 64 -6.48 3.89 5.13
CA GLN A 64 -6.48 2.55 5.71
C GLN A 64 -5.10 2.11 6.25
N LEU A 65 -4.00 2.61 5.70
CA LEU A 65 -2.65 2.30 6.18
C LEU A 65 -2.23 3.21 7.34
N VAL A 66 -2.49 4.51 7.22
CA VAL A 66 -2.02 5.51 8.19
C VAL A 66 -2.81 5.47 9.50
N THR A 67 -4.13 5.23 9.43
CA THR A 67 -5.00 5.25 10.62
C THR A 67 -4.61 4.17 11.64
N PRO A 68 -4.40 2.89 11.27
CA PRO A 68 -3.95 1.85 12.21
C PRO A 68 -2.57 2.11 12.81
N MET A 69 -1.72 2.86 12.10
CA MET A 69 -0.42 3.30 12.60
C MET A 69 -0.52 4.49 13.58
N GLY A 70 -1.73 4.94 13.93
CA GLY A 70 -1.94 6.11 14.78
C GLY A 70 -1.54 7.43 14.09
N GLY A 71 -1.37 7.42 12.77
CA GLY A 71 -1.00 8.59 11.99
C GLY A 71 -2.19 9.45 11.60
N THR A 72 -1.89 10.63 11.06
CA THR A 72 -2.86 11.62 10.61
C THR A 72 -2.57 12.05 9.18
N THR A 73 -3.61 12.37 8.42
CA THR A 73 -3.50 12.83 7.02
C THR A 73 -4.20 14.17 6.84
N ALA A 74 -3.62 15.08 6.07
CA ALA A 74 -4.23 16.34 5.67
C ALA A 74 -3.94 16.65 4.19
N VAL A 75 -4.84 17.36 3.52
CA VAL A 75 -4.69 17.72 2.10
C VAL A 75 -4.87 19.22 1.96
N GLU A 76 -3.92 19.86 1.28
CA GLU A 76 -4.00 21.24 0.84
C GLU A 76 -4.08 21.24 -0.69
N SER A 77 -5.10 21.85 -1.28
CA SER A 77 -5.19 21.94 -2.73
C SER A 77 -5.88 23.23 -3.13
N GLU A 78 -5.47 23.77 -4.28
CA GLU A 78 -6.17 24.87 -4.91
C GLU A 78 -6.36 24.56 -6.41
N PRO A 79 -7.57 24.80 -6.96
CA PRO A 79 -7.82 24.63 -8.38
C PRO A 79 -6.79 25.35 -9.25
N GLY A 80 -6.20 24.63 -10.21
CA GLY A 80 -5.18 25.12 -11.13
C GLY A 80 -3.77 25.29 -10.53
N LYS A 81 -3.57 25.14 -9.21
CA LYS A 81 -2.24 25.23 -8.57
C LYS A 81 -1.67 23.89 -8.14
N GLY A 82 -2.52 22.88 -8.00
CA GLY A 82 -2.12 21.51 -7.63
C GLY A 82 -2.55 21.14 -6.22
N THR A 83 -1.92 20.09 -5.69
CA THR A 83 -2.34 19.41 -4.46
C THR A 83 -1.11 18.98 -3.67
N THR A 84 -1.14 19.20 -2.36
CA THR A 84 -0.16 18.71 -1.40
C THR A 84 -0.85 17.83 -0.37
N LEU A 85 -0.32 16.62 -0.18
CA LEU A 85 -0.76 15.68 0.86
C LEU A 85 0.26 15.66 1.99
N HIS A 86 -0.22 15.77 3.21
CA HIS A 86 0.54 15.70 4.44
C HIS A 86 0.21 14.41 5.20
N ILE A 87 1.23 13.70 5.66
CA ILE A 87 1.11 12.48 6.46
C ILE A 87 1.98 12.64 7.70
N GLY A 88 1.34 12.71 8.86
CA GLY A 88 1.99 12.76 10.16
C GLY A 88 1.98 11.39 10.82
N MET A 89 3.14 10.90 11.26
CA MET A 89 3.25 9.64 12.00
C MET A 89 4.21 9.79 13.18
N THR A 90 3.96 9.03 14.25
CA THR A 90 4.83 8.95 15.42
C THR A 90 5.37 7.54 15.51
N PHE A 91 6.68 7.41 15.68
CA PHE A 91 7.38 6.14 15.78
C PHE A 91 8.06 6.03 17.14
N SER A 92 8.08 4.83 17.71
CA SER A 92 8.99 4.54 18.83
C SER A 92 10.42 4.46 18.30
N VAL A 93 11.31 5.23 18.91
CA VAL A 93 12.75 5.15 18.65
C VAL A 93 13.30 4.04 19.52
N VAL A 94 13.82 3.00 18.89
CA VAL A 94 14.54 1.95 19.60
C VAL A 94 16.02 2.31 19.55
N GLU A 95 16.71 2.25 20.68
CA GLU A 95 18.17 2.38 20.70
C GLU A 95 18.80 1.26 19.87
N GLU A 96 19.84 1.59 19.11
CA GLU A 96 20.43 0.76 18.05
C GLU A 96 20.90 -0.63 18.56
N ASP A 97 21.20 -0.74 19.85
CA ASP A 97 21.60 -1.99 20.52
C ASP A 97 20.48 -3.05 20.64
N ALA A 98 19.21 -2.66 20.46
CA ALA A 98 18.07 -3.57 20.50
C ALA A 98 17.63 -4.06 19.12
N LEU A 99 18.27 -3.62 18.02
CA LEU A 99 18.18 -4.31 16.74
C LEU A 99 19.09 -5.53 16.79
N ASP A 100 18.72 -6.47 17.66
CA ASP A 100 19.22 -7.83 17.56
C ASP A 100 19.00 -8.22 16.11
N ARG A 101 20.07 -8.57 15.39
CA ARG A 101 20.01 -9.12 14.03
C ARG A 101 19.42 -10.53 14.11
N GLY A 102 18.26 -10.64 14.74
CA GLY A 102 17.46 -11.81 14.94
C GLY A 102 17.07 -12.31 13.58
N THR A 103 17.82 -13.32 13.14
CA THR A 103 17.61 -14.06 11.90
C THR A 103 17.53 -13.15 10.67
N ALA A 104 18.69 -12.74 10.16
CA ALA A 104 18.84 -12.79 8.72
C ALA A 104 18.44 -14.21 8.31
N SER A 105 17.20 -14.39 7.85
CA SER A 105 16.79 -15.58 7.13
C SER A 105 17.85 -15.77 6.07
N GLN A 106 18.74 -16.74 6.29
CA GLN A 106 19.64 -17.24 5.26
C GLN A 106 18.75 -17.38 4.03
N PRO A 107 19.09 -16.73 2.90
CA PRO A 107 18.34 -16.98 1.69
C PRO A 107 18.39 -18.49 1.52
N ILE A 108 17.23 -19.15 1.46
CA ILE A 108 17.15 -20.57 1.11
C ILE A 108 17.51 -20.63 -0.38
N MET A 109 18.78 -20.38 -0.70
CA MET A 109 19.39 -20.76 -1.95
C MET A 109 19.62 -22.26 -1.81
N ASN A 110 18.66 -23.04 -2.29
CA ASN A 110 18.91 -24.41 -2.71
C ASN A 110 19.25 -24.35 -4.20
N PRO A 111 20.52 -24.17 -4.60
CA PRO A 111 20.90 -24.35 -5.99
C PRO A 111 20.83 -25.85 -6.28
N GLY A 112 19.85 -26.28 -7.08
CA GLY A 112 19.83 -27.66 -7.61
C GLY A 112 18.53 -28.45 -7.50
N ARG A 113 17.36 -27.85 -7.31
CA ARG A 113 16.09 -28.57 -7.49
C ARG A 113 15.50 -28.33 -8.88
N GLU A 114 15.67 -29.31 -9.77
CA GLU A 114 14.77 -29.48 -10.91
C GLU A 114 13.32 -29.55 -10.38
N GLY A 115 12.44 -28.74 -10.97
CA GLY A 115 10.98 -28.77 -10.76
C GLY A 115 10.47 -28.82 -9.30
N LEU A 116 10.24 -27.67 -8.68
CA LEU A 116 9.53 -27.60 -7.39
C LEU A 116 8.07 -28.12 -7.49
N ARG A 117 7.54 -28.64 -6.37
CA ARG A 117 6.11 -28.87 -6.17
C ARG A 117 5.52 -27.66 -5.46
N VAL A 118 4.54 -27.02 -6.07
CA VAL A 118 3.94 -25.75 -5.61
C VAL A 118 2.46 -25.97 -5.33
N LEU A 119 2.01 -25.59 -4.13
CA LEU A 119 0.58 -25.42 -3.83
C LEU A 119 0.21 -23.96 -4.09
N LEU A 120 -0.61 -23.72 -5.10
CA LEU A 120 -1.11 -22.41 -5.47
C LEU A 120 -2.50 -22.20 -4.86
N VAL A 121 -2.59 -21.32 -3.86
CA VAL A 121 -3.86 -20.97 -3.21
C VAL A 121 -4.28 -19.57 -3.68
N ASP A 122 -5.39 -19.48 -4.39
CA ASP A 122 -5.91 -18.23 -4.95
C ASP A 122 -7.44 -18.34 -5.11
N ASP A 123 -8.17 -17.33 -4.66
CA ASP A 123 -9.64 -17.27 -4.68
C ASP A 123 -10.21 -16.80 -6.02
N TYR A 124 -9.36 -16.34 -6.94
CA TYR A 124 -9.72 -15.95 -8.29
C TYR A 124 -9.21 -16.96 -9.34
N MET A 125 -10.12 -17.56 -10.09
CA MET A 125 -9.80 -18.59 -11.08
C MET A 125 -8.87 -18.09 -12.20
N ILE A 126 -8.95 -16.81 -12.56
CA ILE A 126 -8.17 -16.22 -13.66
C ILE A 126 -6.69 -16.03 -13.26
N SER A 127 -6.44 -15.51 -12.06
CA SER A 127 -5.07 -15.40 -11.50
C SER A 127 -4.48 -16.77 -11.29
N GLN A 128 -5.25 -17.69 -10.70
CA GLN A 128 -4.83 -19.08 -10.49
C GLN A 128 -4.38 -19.74 -11.79
N PHE A 129 -5.18 -19.65 -12.86
CA PHE A 129 -4.83 -20.22 -14.16
C PHE A 129 -3.56 -19.60 -14.74
N SER A 130 -3.44 -18.27 -14.67
CA SER A 130 -2.28 -17.55 -15.22
C SER A 130 -0.97 -17.96 -14.52
N ILE A 131 -1.00 -18.04 -13.19
CA ILE A 131 0.17 -18.41 -12.37
C ILE A 131 0.51 -19.89 -12.56
N GLU A 132 -0.49 -20.77 -12.62
CA GLU A 132 -0.30 -22.20 -12.88
C GLU A 132 0.43 -22.44 -14.21
N VAL A 133 0.02 -21.76 -15.29
CA VAL A 133 0.66 -21.87 -16.61
C VAL A 133 2.12 -21.43 -16.56
N ILE A 134 2.42 -20.32 -15.87
CA ILE A 134 3.79 -19.80 -15.74
C ILE A 134 4.67 -20.78 -14.97
N LEU A 135 4.18 -21.33 -13.85
CA LEU A 135 4.93 -22.27 -13.01
C LEU A 135 5.18 -23.59 -13.73
N LYS A 136 4.18 -24.15 -14.43
CA LYS A 136 4.35 -25.36 -15.25
C LYS A 136 5.35 -25.16 -16.39
N LYS A 137 5.31 -24.00 -17.08
CA LYS A 137 6.30 -23.64 -18.11
C LYS A 137 7.73 -23.54 -17.57
N ARG A 138 7.91 -23.23 -16.29
CA ARG A 138 9.20 -23.23 -15.59
C ARG A 138 9.61 -24.59 -15.04
N GLY A 139 8.88 -25.65 -15.39
CA GLY A 139 9.18 -27.03 -15.00
C GLY A 139 8.69 -27.42 -13.61
N HIS A 140 7.82 -26.62 -12.99
CA HIS A 140 7.27 -26.92 -11.67
C HIS A 140 5.99 -27.75 -11.76
N SER A 141 5.76 -28.61 -10.77
CA SER A 141 4.49 -29.29 -10.57
C SER A 141 3.59 -28.41 -9.70
N VAL A 142 2.35 -28.16 -10.12
CA VAL A 142 1.44 -27.25 -9.41
C VAL A 142 0.16 -27.98 -9.02
N ALA A 143 -0.22 -27.86 -7.74
CA ALA A 143 -1.55 -28.20 -7.24
C ALA A 143 -2.29 -26.90 -6.92
N THR A 144 -3.56 -26.78 -7.28
CA THR A 144 -4.36 -25.58 -7.04
C THR A 144 -5.35 -25.80 -5.90
N ALA A 145 -5.59 -24.76 -5.11
CA ALA A 145 -6.65 -24.71 -4.11
C ALA A 145 -7.30 -23.32 -4.12
N ILE A 146 -8.60 -23.28 -3.88
CA ILE A 146 -9.37 -22.03 -3.83
C ILE A 146 -9.46 -21.43 -2.42
N ASN A 147 -9.12 -22.22 -1.40
CA ASN A 147 -9.02 -21.81 0.00
C ASN A 147 -8.31 -22.91 0.83
N GLY A 148 -8.09 -22.66 2.12
CA GLY A 148 -7.49 -23.60 3.07
C GLY A 148 -8.47 -24.44 3.87
N LYS A 149 -9.71 -24.64 3.40
CA LYS A 149 -10.68 -25.51 4.10
C LYS A 149 -10.46 -26.96 3.67
N SER A 150 -10.24 -27.83 4.65
CA SER A 150 -10.13 -29.29 4.49
C SER A 150 -11.42 -29.91 3.95
#